data_AF-A0A2N1PYY9-F1
#
_entry.id   AF-A0A2N1PYY9-F1
#
_cell.length_a   1.000
_cell.length_b   1.000
_cell.length_c   1.000
_cell.angle_alpha   90.00
_cell.angle_beta   90.00
_cell.angle_gamma   90.00
#
_symmetry.space_group_name_H-M   'P 1'
#
loop_
_entity.id
_entity.type
_entity.pdbx_description
1 polymer ?
#
loop_
_entity_poly.entity_id
_entity_poly.type
_entity_poly.pdbx_seq_one_letter_code
_entity_poly.pdbx_strand_id
1 'polypeptide(L)'
;MSKKGLTLIELIGAVVIFGLMISLVTIVIQFVLRANDRVVEQSRATRIGTLLIEDIQDAFNDLNPTSYELCGESCVTLFTAYENILNPDSGRIELITYTPPLSYAISIENNILYLNGTSYNVSEFTLSEDSNIEVTYQNNQLTIAIRIILLSESQKTYTYVTQKTYTLP
;
A
#
# COMPACT_ATOMS: atom_id res chain seq x y z
N MET A 1 54.31 40.00 -30.97
CA MET A 1 53.33 39.30 -30.12
C MET A 1 54.06 38.25 -29.29
N SER A 2 54.26 38.49 -28.00
CA SER A 2 54.90 37.53 -27.07
C SER A 2 53.86 36.49 -26.66
N LYS A 3 53.98 35.24 -27.13
CA LYS A 3 53.25 34.12 -26.53
C LYS A 3 53.99 33.74 -25.24
N LYS A 4 53.48 34.19 -24.09
CA LYS A 4 53.93 33.67 -22.79
C LYS A 4 53.48 32.22 -22.70
N GLY A 5 54.43 31.28 -22.72
CA GLY A 5 54.16 29.86 -22.51
C GLY A 5 53.71 29.63 -21.07
N LEU A 6 52.77 28.70 -20.88
CA LEU A 6 52.29 28.29 -19.57
C LEU A 6 53.44 27.60 -18.81
N THR A 7 53.64 27.95 -17.54
CA THR A 7 54.64 27.23 -16.73
C THR A 7 54.08 25.87 -16.30
N LEU A 8 54.96 24.87 -16.12
CA LEU A 8 54.56 23.50 -15.73
C LEU A 8 53.73 23.48 -14.43
N ILE A 9 54.03 24.38 -13.50
CA ILE A 9 53.31 24.54 -12.23
C ILE A 9 51.90 25.10 -12.43
N GLU A 10 51.72 26.07 -13.34
CA GLU A 10 50.39 26.58 -13.69
C GLU A 10 49.55 25.50 -14.37
N LEU A 11 50.17 24.65 -15.19
CA LEU A 11 49.48 23.53 -15.85
C LEU A 11 48.98 22.51 -14.80
N ILE A 12 49.84 22.12 -13.85
CA ILE A 12 49.48 21.18 -12.79
C ILE A 12 48.39 21.75 -11.89
N GLY A 13 48.52 23.02 -11.49
CA GLY A 13 47.50 23.70 -10.67
C GLY A 13 46.14 23.73 -11.36
N ALA A 14 46.11 24.07 -12.66
CA ALA A 14 44.87 24.06 -13.43
C ALA A 14 44.24 22.66 -13.51
N VAL A 15 45.03 21.61 -13.76
CA VAL A 15 44.54 20.23 -13.83
C VAL A 15 43.94 19.76 -12.50
N VAL A 16 44.58 20.08 -11.38
CA VAL A 16 44.09 19.74 -10.04
C VAL A 16 42.75 20.42 -9.76
N ILE A 17 42.65 21.74 -10.05
CA ILE A 17 41.41 22.49 -9.87
C ILE A 17 40.30 21.93 -10.76
N PHE A 18 40.59 21.61 -12.02
CA PHE A 18 39.62 20.99 -12.92
C PHE A 18 39.15 19.62 -12.41
N GLY A 19 40.06 18.78 -11.91
CA GLY A 19 39.71 17.49 -11.31
C GLY A 19 38.78 17.62 -10.10
N LEU A 20 39.06 18.58 -9.21
CA LEU A 20 38.20 18.87 -8.06
C LEU A 20 36.82 19.36 -8.49
N MET A 21 36.74 20.24 -9.50
CA MET A 21 35.47 20.75 -10.03
C MET A 21 34.63 19.62 -10.65
N ILE A 22 35.24 18.73 -11.44
CA ILE A 22 34.52 17.59 -12.05
C ILE A 22 33.99 16.65 -10.95
N SER A 23 34.78 16.39 -9.92
CA SER A 23 34.35 15.58 -8.77
C SER A 23 33.14 16.18 -8.08
N LEU A 24 33.18 17.48 -7.81
CA LEU A 24 32.11 18.19 -7.12
C LEU A 24 30.81 18.19 -7.95
N VAL A 25 30.91 18.45 -9.26
CA VAL A 25 29.76 18.36 -10.18
C VAL A 25 29.17 16.95 -10.19
N THR A 26 30.02 15.91 -10.22
CA THR A 26 29.56 14.52 -10.20
C THR A 26 28.82 14.18 -8.91
N ILE A 27 29.35 14.62 -7.76
CA ILE A 27 28.71 14.41 -6.44
C ILE A 27 27.33 15.07 -6.40
N VAL A 28 27.22 16.32 -6.88
CA VAL A 28 25.94 17.04 -6.91
C VAL A 28 24.93 16.32 -7.81
N ILE A 29 25.34 15.88 -9.00
CA ILE A 29 24.46 15.12 -9.91
C ILE A 29 23.99 13.83 -9.24
N GLN A 30 24.89 13.04 -8.65
CA GLN A 30 24.51 11.80 -7.96
C GLN A 30 23.58 12.05 -6.77
N PHE A 31 23.81 13.14 -6.02
CA PHE A 31 22.92 13.53 -4.94
C PHE A 31 21.51 13.85 -5.44
N VAL A 32 21.41 14.64 -6.52
CA VAL A 32 20.11 15.00 -7.13
C VAL A 32 19.40 13.75 -7.67
N LEU A 33 20.11 12.85 -8.35
CA LEU A 33 19.53 11.62 -8.87
C LEU A 33 18.95 10.75 -7.73
N ARG A 34 19.75 10.49 -6.68
CA ARG A 34 19.27 9.72 -5.52
C ARG A 34 18.10 10.39 -4.80
N ALA A 35 18.11 11.71 -4.71
CA ALA A 35 17.00 12.46 -4.12
C ALA A 35 15.72 12.31 -4.96
N ASN A 36 15.83 12.40 -6.29
CA ASN A 36 14.72 12.19 -7.21
C ASN A 36 14.19 10.75 -7.13
N ASP A 37 15.07 9.74 -7.17
CA ASP A 37 14.67 8.33 -7.07
C ASP A 37 13.89 8.08 -5.78
N ARG A 38 14.36 8.62 -4.65
CA ARG A 38 13.67 8.52 -3.36
C ARG A 38 12.30 9.21 -3.37
N VAL A 39 12.19 10.38 -4.02
CA VAL A 39 10.91 11.10 -4.14
C VAL A 39 9.93 10.33 -5.02
N VAL A 40 10.40 9.78 -6.13
CA VAL A 40 9.58 8.96 -7.04
C VAL A 40 9.10 7.70 -6.34
N GLU A 41 9.98 6.97 -5.65
CA GLU A 41 9.62 5.77 -4.87
C GLU A 41 8.57 6.11 -3.80
N GLN A 42 8.80 7.17 -3.01
CA GLN A 42 7.85 7.61 -1.99
C GLN A 42 6.49 7.99 -2.60
N SER A 43 6.49 8.70 -3.73
CA SER A 43 5.25 9.11 -4.41
C SER A 43 4.46 7.89 -4.91
N ARG A 44 5.16 6.90 -5.48
CA ARG A 44 4.56 5.64 -5.92
C ARG A 44 4.00 4.83 -4.76
N ALA A 45 4.78 4.67 -3.68
CA ALA A 45 4.33 4.00 -2.47
C ALA A 45 3.05 4.65 -1.93
N THR A 46 3.04 5.98 -1.78
CA THR A 46 1.85 6.72 -1.34
C THR A 46 0.66 6.46 -2.26
N ARG A 47 0.82 6.57 -3.58
CA ARG A 47 -0.29 6.33 -4.52
C ARG A 47 -0.85 4.92 -4.40
N ILE A 48 0.02 3.89 -4.43
CA ILE A 48 -0.40 2.48 -4.37
C ILE A 48 -1.06 2.19 -3.02
N GLY A 49 -0.44 2.62 -1.92
CA GLY A 49 -0.98 2.41 -0.58
C GLY A 49 -2.30 3.14 -0.35
N THR A 50 -2.47 4.36 -0.86
CA THR A 50 -3.76 5.06 -0.77
C THR A 50 -4.85 4.33 -1.54
N LEU A 51 -4.60 3.94 -2.79
CA LEU A 51 -5.58 3.18 -3.59
C LEU A 51 -5.92 1.83 -2.94
N LEU A 52 -4.91 1.15 -2.41
CA LEU A 52 -5.10 -0.11 -1.68
C LEU A 52 -6.02 0.05 -0.46
N ILE A 53 -5.81 1.10 0.34
CA ILE A 53 -6.66 1.36 1.50
C ILE A 53 -8.06 1.77 1.08
N GLU A 54 -8.21 2.55 0.01
CA GLU A 54 -9.50 2.92 -0.57
C GLU A 54 -10.27 1.68 -1.04
N ASP A 55 -9.65 0.80 -1.83
CA ASP A 55 -10.28 -0.43 -2.32
C ASP A 55 -10.72 -1.36 -1.16
N ILE A 56 -9.91 -1.47 -0.10
CA ILE A 56 -10.28 -2.22 1.11
C ILE A 56 -11.45 -1.56 1.83
N GLN A 57 -11.43 -0.23 1.97
CA GLN A 57 -12.48 0.51 2.66
C GLN A 57 -13.80 0.46 1.91
N ASP A 58 -13.77 0.59 0.59
CA ASP A 58 -14.95 0.48 -0.27
C ASP A 58 -15.53 -0.93 -0.19
N ALA A 59 -14.69 -1.96 -0.31
CA ALA A 59 -15.12 -3.34 -0.07
C ALA A 59 -15.76 -3.50 1.32
N PHE A 60 -15.18 -2.92 2.36
CA PHE A 60 -15.76 -2.97 3.70
C PHE A 60 -17.06 -2.19 3.87
N ASN A 61 -17.23 -1.07 3.16
CA ASN A 61 -18.42 -0.24 3.26
C ASN A 61 -19.61 -0.84 2.53
N ASP A 62 -19.35 -1.57 1.44
CA ASP A 62 -20.38 -2.28 0.68
C ASP A 62 -20.85 -3.57 1.36
N LEU A 63 -20.13 -4.03 2.40
CA LEU A 63 -20.46 -5.24 3.14
C LEU A 63 -21.31 -4.92 4.38
N ASN A 64 -22.42 -5.65 4.52
CA ASN A 64 -23.24 -5.70 5.72
C ASN A 64 -23.25 -7.13 6.30
N PRO A 65 -22.12 -7.61 6.87
CA PRO A 65 -22.00 -9.00 7.29
C PRO A 65 -22.96 -9.31 8.44
N THR A 66 -23.61 -10.46 8.35
CA THR A 66 -24.42 -11.05 9.42
C THR A 66 -23.62 -12.04 10.27
N SER A 67 -22.53 -12.60 9.72
CA SER A 67 -21.62 -13.50 10.43
C SER A 67 -20.23 -13.46 9.82
N TYR A 68 -19.25 -14.06 10.49
CA TYR A 68 -17.88 -14.17 10.02
C TYR A 68 -17.28 -15.54 10.39
N GLU A 69 -16.23 -15.92 9.66
CA GLU A 69 -15.41 -17.08 9.96
C GLU A 69 -13.94 -16.72 9.77
N LEU A 70 -13.07 -17.27 10.63
CA LEU A 70 -11.62 -17.17 10.49
C LEU A 70 -11.15 -18.32 9.61
N CYS A 71 -10.42 -18.01 8.54
CA CYS A 71 -9.98 -18.99 7.54
C CYS A 71 -8.48 -19.33 7.63
N GLY A 72 -7.79 -18.80 8.65
CA GLY A 72 -6.35 -18.98 8.85
C GLY A 72 -5.74 -17.81 9.62
N GLU A 73 -4.41 -17.77 9.66
CA GLU A 73 -3.68 -16.58 10.12
C GLU A 73 -3.84 -15.47 9.08
N SER A 74 -4.09 -14.23 9.53
CA SER A 74 -4.36 -13.09 8.64
C SER A 74 -5.47 -13.32 7.60
N CYS A 75 -6.54 -14.04 7.98
CA CYS A 75 -7.63 -14.40 7.08
C CYS A 75 -8.99 -14.29 7.76
N VAL A 76 -9.94 -13.63 7.08
CA VAL A 76 -11.34 -13.53 7.51
C VAL A 76 -12.29 -13.64 6.34
N THR A 77 -13.34 -14.44 6.50
CA THR A 77 -14.47 -14.49 5.57
C THR A 77 -15.69 -13.89 6.23
N LEU A 78 -16.27 -12.90 5.58
CA LEU A 78 -17.50 -12.23 5.97
C LEU A 78 -18.68 -12.83 5.20
N PHE A 79 -19.79 -13.07 5.88
CA PHE A 79 -21.01 -13.62 5.27
C PHE A 79 -22.20 -12.71 5.48
N THR A 80 -22.98 -12.51 4.42
CA THR A 80 -24.24 -11.75 4.42
C THR A 80 -25.37 -12.70 4.04
N ALA A 81 -26.14 -13.13 5.05
CA ALA A 81 -27.30 -14.00 4.85
C ALA A 81 -28.55 -13.23 4.42
N TYR A 82 -28.65 -11.96 4.80
CA TYR A 82 -29.77 -11.09 4.43
C TYR A 82 -29.37 -9.62 4.45
N GLU A 83 -30.14 -8.80 3.75
CA GLU A 83 -29.99 -7.35 3.72
C GLU A 83 -31.34 -6.66 3.65
N ASN A 84 -31.45 -5.49 4.28
CA ASN A 84 -32.64 -4.65 4.23
C ASN A 84 -32.44 -3.57 3.16
N ILE A 85 -33.10 -3.70 2.02
CA ILE A 85 -32.98 -2.76 0.89
C ILE A 85 -34.26 -1.95 0.77
N LEU A 86 -34.13 -0.65 0.49
CA LEU A 86 -35.27 0.21 0.17
C LEU A 86 -35.72 -0.07 -1.26
N ASN A 87 -36.94 -0.57 -1.43
CA ASN A 87 -37.53 -0.76 -2.75
C ASN A 87 -38.00 0.61 -3.29
N PRO A 88 -37.47 1.08 -4.44
CA PRO A 88 -37.79 2.42 -4.97
C PRO A 88 -39.23 2.54 -5.47
N ASP A 89 -39.88 1.44 -5.83
CA ASP A 89 -41.26 1.43 -6.35
C ASP A 89 -42.29 1.40 -5.23
N SER A 90 -42.02 0.63 -4.16
CA SER A 90 -42.94 0.49 -3.03
C SER A 90 -42.69 1.49 -1.91
N GLY A 91 -41.50 2.10 -1.86
CA GLY A 91 -41.06 2.98 -0.77
C GLY A 91 -40.93 2.27 0.58
N ARG A 92 -40.90 0.92 0.59
CA ARG A 92 -40.81 0.09 1.79
C ARG A 92 -39.44 -0.57 1.88
N ILE A 93 -39.01 -0.82 3.11
CA ILE A 93 -37.84 -1.66 3.38
C ILE A 93 -38.26 -3.11 3.16
N GLU A 94 -37.56 -3.77 2.25
CA GLU A 94 -37.75 -5.19 1.93
C GLU A 94 -36.52 -5.97 2.39
N LEU A 95 -36.77 -7.10 3.04
CA LEU A 95 -35.73 -8.02 3.45
C LEU A 95 -35.41 -8.96 2.27
N ILE A 96 -34.20 -8.85 1.75
CA ILE A 96 -33.68 -9.79 0.77
C ILE A 96 -32.85 -10.83 1.52
N THR A 97 -33.12 -12.10 1.23
CA THR A 97 -32.37 -13.23 1.81
C THR A 97 -31.54 -13.88 0.72
N TYR A 98 -30.30 -14.22 1.05
CA TYR A 98 -29.35 -14.83 0.13
C TYR A 98 -29.21 -16.32 0.46
N THR A 99 -29.37 -17.19 -0.54
CA THR A 99 -29.21 -18.64 -0.37
C THR A 99 -28.48 -19.22 -1.59
N PRO A 100 -27.18 -19.57 -1.47
CA PRO A 100 -26.34 -19.47 -0.28
C PRO A 100 -26.05 -18.01 0.14
N PRO A 101 -25.64 -17.76 1.41
CA PRO A 101 -25.20 -16.43 1.84
C PRO A 101 -24.09 -15.88 0.93
N LEU A 102 -24.11 -14.56 0.70
CA LEU A 102 -23.00 -13.91 0.02
C LEU A 102 -21.77 -13.95 0.93
N SER A 103 -20.60 -14.23 0.36
CA SER A 103 -19.34 -14.30 1.10
C SER A 103 -18.30 -13.37 0.51
N TYR A 104 -17.51 -12.73 1.36
CA TYR A 104 -16.36 -11.93 0.98
C TYR A 104 -15.18 -12.29 1.87
N ALA A 105 -14.12 -12.84 1.26
CA ALA A 105 -12.92 -13.23 1.98
C ALA A 105 -11.82 -12.18 1.83
N ILE A 106 -11.08 -11.90 2.90
CA ILE A 106 -9.85 -11.11 2.85
C ILE A 106 -8.77 -11.96 3.50
N SER A 107 -7.68 -12.20 2.78
CA SER A 107 -6.56 -12.99 3.27
C SER A 107 -5.22 -12.43 2.87
N ILE A 108 -4.21 -12.65 3.71
CA ILE A 108 -2.81 -12.47 3.35
C ILE A 108 -2.16 -13.85 3.34
N GLU A 109 -1.75 -14.31 2.17
CA GLU A 109 -1.12 -15.61 1.99
C GLU A 109 0.13 -15.45 1.12
N ASN A 110 1.26 -16.03 1.56
CA ASN A 110 2.54 -15.95 0.83
C ASN A 110 2.94 -14.52 0.44
N ASN A 111 2.76 -13.56 1.35
CA ASN A 111 3.04 -12.14 1.11
C ASN A 111 2.23 -11.54 -0.06
N ILE A 112 1.03 -12.06 -0.32
CA ILE A 112 0.08 -11.53 -1.29
C ILE A 112 -1.23 -11.28 -0.56
N LEU A 113 -1.78 -10.08 -0.74
CA LEU A 113 -3.13 -9.76 -0.30
C LEU A 113 -4.12 -10.29 -1.33
N TYR A 114 -5.15 -11.00 -0.86
CA TYR A 114 -6.28 -11.43 -1.66
C TYR A 114 -7.55 -10.73 -1.17
N LEU A 115 -8.26 -10.12 -2.10
CA LEU A 115 -9.58 -9.54 -1.89
C LEU A 115 -10.59 -10.40 -2.65
N ASN A 116 -11.44 -11.09 -1.91
CA ASN A 116 -12.41 -12.08 -2.38
C ASN A 116 -11.81 -13.11 -3.35
N GLY A 117 -10.64 -13.66 -2.98
CA GLY A 117 -9.89 -14.63 -3.80
C GLY A 117 -9.10 -14.02 -4.97
N THR A 118 -9.21 -12.72 -5.22
CA THR A 118 -8.43 -12.04 -6.26
C THR A 118 -7.16 -11.45 -5.67
N SER A 119 -5.99 -11.79 -6.23
CA SER A 119 -4.71 -11.21 -5.79
C SER A 119 -4.65 -9.72 -6.07
N TYR A 120 -4.37 -8.93 -5.05
CA TYR A 120 -4.14 -7.50 -5.17
C TYR A 120 -2.70 -7.24 -5.62
N ASN A 121 -2.54 -6.50 -6.73
CA ASN A 121 -1.23 -6.22 -7.29
C ASN A 121 -0.63 -4.93 -6.68
N VAL A 122 0.42 -5.09 -5.87
CA VAL A 122 1.17 -3.99 -5.26
C VAL A 122 2.34 -3.47 -6.13
N SER A 123 2.36 -3.82 -7.42
CA SER A 123 3.30 -3.35 -8.46
C SER A 123 4.78 -3.50 -8.06
N GLU A 124 5.55 -2.40 -8.01
CA GLU A 124 7.00 -2.35 -7.73
C GLU A 124 7.37 -2.60 -6.26
N PHE A 125 6.40 -3.07 -5.46
CA PHE A 125 6.57 -3.39 -4.05
C PHE A 125 6.21 -4.86 -3.82
N THR A 126 6.74 -5.43 -2.75
CA THR A 126 6.25 -6.70 -2.20
C THR A 126 5.57 -6.45 -0.87
N LEU A 127 4.69 -7.35 -0.45
CA LEU A 127 4.15 -7.29 0.90
C LEU A 127 5.19 -7.85 1.89
N SER A 128 5.36 -7.22 3.04
CA SER A 128 6.17 -7.77 4.13
C SER A 128 5.41 -8.90 4.83
N GLU A 129 6.16 -9.90 5.33
CA GLU A 129 5.65 -10.96 6.22
C GLU A 129 5.02 -10.41 7.51
N ASP A 130 5.42 -9.19 7.91
CA ASP A 130 4.84 -8.49 9.06
C ASP A 130 3.46 -7.87 8.76
N SER A 131 2.94 -7.99 7.53
CA SER A 131 1.59 -7.56 7.21
C SER A 131 0.58 -8.54 7.80
N ASN A 132 -0.49 -8.03 8.41
CA ASN A 132 -1.39 -8.85 9.20
C ASN A 132 -2.85 -8.38 9.11
N ILE A 133 -3.77 -9.33 9.25
CA ILE A 133 -5.19 -9.07 9.48
C ILE A 133 -5.54 -9.53 10.89
N GLU A 134 -5.96 -8.59 11.73
CA GLU A 134 -6.40 -8.86 13.09
C GLU A 134 -7.92 -8.74 13.17
N VAL A 135 -8.54 -9.74 13.78
CA VAL A 135 -10.00 -9.82 13.94
C VAL A 135 -10.31 -9.92 15.43
N THR A 136 -11.09 -8.98 15.93
CA THR A 136 -11.54 -8.96 17.32
C THR A 136 -13.06 -8.94 17.35
N TYR A 137 -13.67 -9.81 18.15
CA TYR A 137 -15.12 -9.82 18.38
C TYR A 137 -15.44 -9.64 19.87
N GLN A 138 -16.09 -8.54 20.21
CA GLN A 138 -16.48 -8.20 21.60
C GLN A 138 -17.80 -7.43 21.61
N ASN A 139 -18.70 -7.74 22.54
CA ASN A 139 -19.97 -7.01 22.72
C ASN A 139 -20.79 -6.86 21.42
N ASN A 140 -20.95 -7.93 20.63
CA ASN A 140 -21.60 -7.93 19.32
C ASN A 140 -20.93 -7.04 18.25
N GLN A 141 -19.71 -6.55 18.50
CA GLN A 141 -18.94 -5.78 17.54
C GLN A 141 -17.80 -6.63 16.99
N LEU A 142 -17.79 -6.79 15.66
CA LEU A 142 -16.68 -7.38 14.91
C LEU A 142 -15.79 -6.25 14.40
N THR A 143 -14.56 -6.18 14.89
CA THR A 143 -13.54 -5.25 14.40
C THR A 143 -12.50 -6.01 13.58
N ILE A 144 -12.27 -5.56 12.36
CA ILE A 144 -11.24 -6.06 11.47
C ILE A 144 -10.23 -4.94 11.27
N ALA A 145 -8.98 -5.17 11.69
CA ALA A 145 -7.87 -4.26 11.50
C ALA A 145 -6.86 -4.88 10.53
N ILE A 146 -6.58 -4.19 9.43
CA ILE A 146 -5.64 -4.64 8.40
C ILE A 146 -4.43 -3.72 8.44
N ARG A 147 -3.25 -4.32 8.63
CA ARG A 147 -1.95 -3.66 8.50
C ARG A 147 -1.23 -4.22 7.28
N ILE A 148 -0.99 -3.37 6.30
CA ILE A 148 -0.22 -3.67 5.09
C ILE A 148 1.11 -2.95 5.18
N ILE A 149 2.20 -3.68 5.02
CA ILE A 149 3.55 -3.12 4.96
C ILE A 149 4.12 -3.43 3.56
N LEU A 150 4.27 -2.39 2.75
CA LEU A 150 4.91 -2.50 1.44
C LEU A 150 6.43 -2.38 1.61
N LEU A 151 7.17 -3.31 1.02
CA LEU A 151 8.63 -3.36 0.98
C LEU A 151 9.11 -3.00 -0.43
N SER A 152 10.00 -2.02 -0.53
CA SER A 152 10.66 -1.67 -1.79
C SER A 152 11.89 -2.56 -2.04
N GLU A 153 12.39 -2.56 -3.28
CA GLU A 153 13.68 -3.19 -3.62
C GLU A 153 14.84 -2.66 -2.76
N SER A 154 14.77 -1.38 -2.36
CA SER A 154 15.74 -0.72 -1.49
C SER A 154 15.60 -1.08 0.00
N GLN A 155 14.75 -2.06 0.34
CA GLN A 155 14.43 -2.51 1.69
C GLN A 155 13.78 -1.43 2.57
N LYS A 156 13.20 -0.39 1.95
CA LYS A 156 12.43 0.62 2.67
C LYS A 156 10.99 0.15 2.81
N THR A 157 10.42 0.37 3.99
CA THR A 157 9.06 -0.05 4.32
C THR A 157 8.09 1.12 4.33
N TYR A 158 6.87 0.86 3.88
CA TYR A 158 5.75 1.81 3.88
C TYR A 158 4.54 1.14 4.50
N THR A 159 4.05 1.65 5.62
CA THR A 159 2.99 1.02 6.40
C THR A 159 1.67 1.74 6.21
N TYR A 160 0.63 0.96 5.93
CA TYR A 160 -0.75 1.41 5.77
C TYR A 160 -1.64 0.60 6.69
N VAL A 161 -2.56 1.28 7.37
CA VAL A 161 -3.47 0.65 8.33
C VAL A 161 -4.87 1.13 8.04
N THR A 162 -5.82 0.19 8.06
CA THR A 162 -7.25 0.49 8.02
C THR A 162 -7.97 -0.43 8.99
N GLN A 163 -9.12 0.03 9.47
CA GLN A 163 -9.96 -0.76 10.36
C GLN A 163 -11.43 -0.49 10.08
N LYS A 164 -12.26 -1.51 10.24
CA LYS A 164 -13.71 -1.41 10.18
C LYS A 164 -14.34 -2.18 11.33
N THR A 165 -15.39 -1.62 11.91
CA THR A 165 -16.21 -2.29 12.91
C THR A 165 -17.61 -2.49 12.37
N TYR A 166 -18.12 -3.71 12.50
CA TYR A 166 -19.49 -4.11 12.19
C TYR A 166 -20.22 -4.45 13.48
N THR A 167 -21.52 -4.17 13.52
CA THR A 167 -22.39 -4.70 14.57
C THR A 167 -23.09 -5.93 14.00
N LEU A 168 -22.79 -7.09 14.57
CA LEU A 168 -23.42 -8.34 14.15
C LEU A 168 -24.73 -8.55 14.93
N PRO A 169 -25.77 -9.12 14.28
CA PRO A 169 -27.04 -9.44 14.92
C PRO A 169 -26.93 -10.50 16.03
#